data_AF-A0A7C5ZP72-F1
#
_entry.id   AF-A0A7C5ZP72-F1
#
_cell.length_a   1.000
_cell.length_b   1.000
_cell.length_c   1.000
_cell.angle_alpha   90.00
_cell.angle_beta   90.00
_cell.angle_gamma   90.00
#
_symmetry.space_group_name_H-M   'P 1'
#
loop_
_entity.id
_entity.type
_entity.pdbx_description
1 polymer ?
#
loop_
_entity_poly.entity_id
_entity_poly.type
_entity_poly.pdbx_seq_one_letter_code
_entity_poly.pdbx_strand_id
1 'polypeptide(L)'
;MNINFVNNFNLQNATLNANTKGVNNEENRVENEKEWTVFLYVNTEDEASVKNLMLNLKMLEMVGSDKNMNIVVQAYMPTWKKVKRFYIEQKEKWDTSKLIKMILSSLLPWKKFELENKPVEELENVNLNDPKVFEESLKWVIKNYPSKKLMVMTIGDNEGLKKSSSQLNLKDFAKGLENVYNETKVRPDILVMEGSAVASLETVTELKDKAKYLVGTSGFASKLNTPFAMFLNEVKNLIDGGPNDVDSVLKSYFLIHNLAGASNQTSVVDLSNDLIDDAVKAWDDMAVELLKLDDQTLVDKVLPLMYKAEDLANTPDRKPYLEMRDAISFAKLLSQTQGLPESLRNAASNAIEKVNKIIYMENDLYKKELDPDSNGVSVFMPHNLGNFKSEKFPIPKDFKKDYGYSQLDFSKLTHWDDFLFKISQKDLMEKFLLKLGFSQELIDKMYALKNQSVGFYEKNISGWASLMAWFNAVNRISSNKPVGLFFIPPAITLPLGIISSVEQIYKNVKAAKYVYENIPEKDILGSIGLDALQGVAKLVANVSYLLPFLAPVAPAAGLFTFLLPWIKDFYNVYVNYKNNKEKFVYSDVSFTDTAKMYFLNKLSNALT
;
A
#
# COMPACT_ATOMS: atom_id res chain seq x y z
N MET A 1 -29.21 51.50 -2.53
CA MET A 1 -28.94 51.10 -3.92
C MET A 1 -28.43 49.66 -3.88
N ASN A 2 -29.31 48.71 -4.20
CA ASN A 2 -28.97 47.28 -4.27
C ASN A 2 -28.44 46.97 -5.67
N ILE A 3 -27.29 46.31 -5.76
CA ILE A 3 -26.75 45.77 -7.00
C ILE A 3 -26.81 44.24 -6.89
N ASN A 4 -27.78 43.65 -7.59
CA ASN A 4 -27.85 42.22 -7.84
C ASN A 4 -26.97 41.88 -9.04
N PHE A 5 -25.98 41.00 -8.85
CA PHE A 5 -25.30 40.33 -9.95
C PHE A 5 -26.06 39.04 -10.29
N VAL A 6 -26.70 39.04 -11.45
CA VAL A 6 -27.24 37.84 -12.09
C VAL A 6 -26.14 37.24 -12.96
N ASN A 7 -25.62 36.08 -12.59
CA ASN A 7 -24.76 35.27 -13.46
C ASN A 7 -25.64 34.32 -14.28
N ASN A 8 -25.75 34.59 -15.57
CA ASN A 8 -26.26 33.67 -16.57
C ASN A 8 -25.22 32.58 -16.82
N PHE A 9 -25.43 31.38 -16.28
CA PHE A 9 -24.78 30.16 -16.75
C PHE A 9 -25.60 29.57 -17.89
N ASN A 10 -25.04 29.62 -19.10
CA ASN A 10 -25.62 29.10 -20.33
C ASN A 10 -25.18 27.63 -20.47
N LEU A 11 -26.03 26.69 -20.01
CA LEU A 11 -25.88 25.26 -20.26
C LEU A 11 -26.44 24.96 -21.66
N GLN A 12 -25.55 24.81 -22.65
CA GLN A 12 -25.93 24.22 -23.92
C GLN A 12 -26.10 22.70 -23.75
N ASN A 13 -27.35 22.28 -23.94
CA ASN A 13 -27.82 20.90 -23.96
C ASN A 13 -27.04 20.05 -24.97
N ALA A 14 -26.29 19.07 -24.49
CA ALA A 14 -25.95 17.89 -25.28
C ALA A 14 -27.18 16.98 -25.31
N THR A 15 -27.94 17.03 -26.40
CA THR A 15 -29.02 16.09 -26.70
C THR A 15 -28.44 14.69 -26.94
N LEU A 16 -28.45 13.86 -25.89
CA LEU A 16 -28.38 12.41 -25.98
C LEU A 16 -29.72 11.90 -26.52
N ASN A 17 -29.71 11.38 -27.75
CA ASN A 17 -30.81 10.56 -28.29
C ASN A 17 -30.86 9.22 -27.53
N ALA A 18 -31.44 9.22 -26.34
CA ALA A 18 -31.91 8.02 -25.67
C ALA A 18 -33.32 7.71 -26.20
N ASN A 19 -33.38 6.78 -27.16
CA ASN A 19 -34.64 6.25 -27.68
C ASN A 19 -35.46 5.63 -26.52
N THR A 20 -36.63 6.21 -26.28
CA THR A 20 -37.63 5.75 -25.32
C THR A 20 -38.25 4.42 -25.77
N LYS A 21 -37.75 3.32 -25.19
CA LYS A 21 -38.50 2.06 -25.00
C LYS A 21 -38.38 1.63 -23.53
N GLY A 22 -39.02 2.39 -22.64
CA GLY A 22 -39.01 2.14 -21.20
C GLY A 22 -40.32 1.54 -20.73
N VAL A 23 -40.64 0.29 -21.11
CA VAL A 23 -41.61 -0.56 -20.40
C VAL A 23 -41.23 -2.07 -20.47
N ASN A 24 -40.40 -2.52 -21.43
CA ASN A 24 -40.00 -3.95 -21.55
C ASN A 24 -38.57 -4.28 -21.04
N ASN A 25 -37.97 -3.44 -20.20
CA ASN A 25 -36.55 -3.58 -19.84
C ASN A 25 -36.24 -4.50 -18.65
N GLU A 26 -37.22 -4.88 -17.83
CA GLU A 26 -36.97 -5.80 -16.70
C GLU A 26 -36.92 -7.27 -17.13
N GLU A 27 -37.79 -7.71 -18.06
CA GLU A 27 -37.78 -9.10 -18.54
C GLU A 27 -36.53 -9.43 -19.38
N ASN A 28 -36.06 -8.51 -20.24
CA ASN A 28 -34.81 -8.70 -21.00
C ASN A 28 -33.53 -8.59 -20.16
N ARG A 29 -33.63 -8.10 -18.92
CA ARG A 29 -32.48 -7.99 -18.01
C ARG A 29 -32.06 -9.35 -17.45
N VAL A 30 -33.04 -10.21 -17.16
CA VAL A 30 -32.81 -11.55 -16.60
C VAL A 30 -32.09 -12.45 -17.61
N GLU A 31 -32.33 -12.27 -18.92
CA GLU A 31 -31.76 -13.13 -19.96
C GLU A 31 -30.27 -12.82 -20.27
N ASN A 32 -29.76 -11.65 -19.85
CA ASN A 32 -28.37 -11.23 -20.08
C ASN A 32 -27.52 -11.12 -18.79
N GLU A 33 -28.05 -11.54 -17.65
CA GLU A 33 -27.34 -11.49 -16.37
C GLU A 33 -26.24 -12.57 -16.30
N LYS A 34 -24.99 -12.15 -16.08
CA LYS A 34 -23.85 -13.07 -15.91
C LYS A 34 -23.68 -13.50 -14.46
N GLU A 35 -22.86 -14.52 -14.23
CA GLU A 35 -22.55 -14.97 -12.86
C GLU A 35 -21.75 -13.92 -12.09
N TRP A 36 -20.74 -13.33 -12.72
CA TRP A 36 -19.90 -12.29 -12.12
C TRP A 36 -19.75 -11.07 -13.01
N THR A 37 -19.65 -9.92 -12.36
CA THR A 37 -19.04 -8.71 -12.93
C THR A 37 -17.89 -8.31 -12.03
N VAL A 38 -16.72 -8.16 -12.64
CA VAL A 38 -15.53 -7.62 -11.99
C VAL A 38 -15.30 -6.23 -12.56
N PHE A 39 -15.34 -5.24 -11.68
CA PHE A 39 -15.11 -3.84 -12.01
C PHE A 39 -13.78 -3.36 -11.44
N LEU A 40 -12.85 -2.98 -12.33
CA LEU A 40 -11.59 -2.37 -11.96
C LEU A 40 -11.72 -0.85 -12.08
N TYR A 41 -11.66 -0.15 -10.95
CA TYR A 41 -11.64 1.30 -10.86
C TYR A 41 -10.20 1.75 -10.62
N VAL A 42 -9.55 2.26 -11.66
CA VAL A 42 -8.11 2.50 -11.66
C VAL A 42 -7.78 3.99 -11.75
N ASN A 43 -7.08 4.50 -10.75
CA ASN A 43 -6.56 5.85 -10.77
C ASN A 43 -5.05 5.84 -10.49
N THR A 44 -4.24 5.98 -11.55
CA THR A 44 -2.78 6.13 -11.42
C THR A 44 -2.35 7.51 -11.90
N GLU A 45 -1.62 8.23 -11.06
CA GLU A 45 -0.97 9.50 -11.42
C GLU A 45 0.55 9.33 -11.59
N ASP A 46 1.12 8.26 -11.03
CA ASP A 46 2.56 7.95 -11.09
C ASP A 46 2.91 7.30 -12.44
N GLU A 47 3.75 7.97 -13.24
CA GLU A 47 4.22 7.45 -14.54
C GLU A 47 4.99 6.13 -14.39
N ALA A 48 5.67 5.90 -13.27
CA ALA A 48 6.38 4.65 -13.00
C ALA A 48 5.41 3.46 -12.92
N SER A 49 4.25 3.66 -12.29
CA SER A 49 3.21 2.65 -12.13
C SER A 49 2.44 2.37 -13.43
N VAL A 50 2.34 3.35 -14.34
CA VAL A 50 1.61 3.22 -15.62
C VAL A 50 2.08 2.02 -16.43
N LYS A 51 3.39 1.76 -16.49
CA LYS A 51 3.93 0.66 -17.31
C LYS A 51 3.46 -0.70 -16.79
N ASN A 52 3.53 -0.92 -15.48
CA ASN A 52 3.12 -2.17 -14.86
C ASN A 52 1.59 -2.34 -14.94
N LEU A 53 0.84 -1.27 -14.73
CA LEU A 53 -0.60 -1.28 -14.90
C LEU A 53 -1.00 -1.62 -16.35
N MET A 54 -0.36 -1.00 -17.35
CA MET A 54 -0.62 -1.29 -18.76
C MET A 54 -0.27 -2.74 -19.13
N LEU A 55 0.80 -3.30 -18.57
CA LEU A 55 1.09 -4.72 -18.70
C LEU A 55 -0.05 -5.58 -18.12
N ASN A 56 -0.52 -5.28 -16.91
CA ASN A 56 -1.61 -6.03 -16.29
C ASN A 56 -2.94 -5.91 -17.06
N LEU A 57 -3.30 -4.71 -17.53
CA LEU A 57 -4.47 -4.53 -18.39
C LEU A 57 -4.31 -5.29 -19.73
N LYS A 58 -3.10 -5.35 -20.28
CA LYS A 58 -2.83 -6.14 -21.49
C LYS A 58 -3.00 -7.64 -21.22
N MET A 59 -2.56 -8.12 -20.05
CA MET A 59 -2.77 -9.50 -19.63
C MET A 59 -4.26 -9.81 -19.40
N LEU A 60 -5.08 -8.83 -19.01
CA LEU A 60 -6.54 -9.03 -18.97
C LEU A 60 -7.17 -9.31 -20.33
N GLU A 61 -6.58 -8.83 -21.44
CA GLU A 61 -7.05 -9.18 -22.79
C GLU A 61 -6.83 -10.65 -23.13
N MET A 62 -5.97 -11.35 -22.38
CA MET A 62 -5.80 -12.81 -22.51
C MET A 62 -6.87 -13.59 -21.71
N VAL A 63 -7.45 -12.96 -20.69
CA VAL A 63 -8.53 -13.52 -19.87
C VAL A 63 -9.88 -13.24 -20.53
N GLY A 64 -10.19 -11.95 -20.70
CA GLY A 64 -11.40 -11.43 -21.31
C GLY A 64 -12.70 -11.80 -20.61
N SER A 65 -13.72 -10.99 -20.87
CA SER A 65 -15.11 -11.30 -20.56
C SER A 65 -15.58 -12.47 -21.43
N ASP A 66 -16.51 -13.27 -20.91
CA ASP A 66 -17.11 -14.43 -21.59
C ASP A 66 -18.60 -14.56 -21.24
N LYS A 67 -19.20 -15.74 -21.43
CA LYS A 67 -20.61 -15.99 -21.12
C LYS A 67 -20.96 -15.91 -19.62
N ASN A 68 -19.99 -16.12 -18.72
CA ASN A 68 -20.19 -16.23 -17.28
C ASN A 68 -19.66 -15.02 -16.50
N MET A 69 -18.69 -14.28 -17.05
CA MET A 69 -18.04 -13.16 -16.37
C MET A 69 -17.94 -11.91 -17.27
N ASN A 70 -18.28 -10.75 -16.70
CA ASN A 70 -17.92 -9.44 -17.24
C ASN A 70 -16.63 -8.95 -16.58
N ILE A 71 -15.68 -8.46 -17.38
CA ILE A 71 -14.50 -7.73 -16.92
C ILE A 71 -14.60 -6.31 -17.47
N VAL A 72 -14.82 -5.36 -16.56
CA VAL A 72 -15.04 -3.95 -16.90
C VAL A 72 -13.97 -3.11 -16.22
N VAL A 73 -13.36 -2.19 -16.97
CA VAL A 73 -12.29 -1.33 -16.47
C VAL A 73 -12.69 0.12 -16.68
N GLN A 74 -12.61 0.94 -15.64
CA GLN A 74 -12.53 2.38 -15.78
C GLN A 74 -11.17 2.84 -15.28
N ALA A 75 -10.39 3.48 -16.14
CA ALA A 75 -9.02 3.83 -15.83
C ALA A 75 -8.64 5.24 -16.26
N TYR A 76 -7.89 5.93 -15.41
CA TYR A 76 -7.12 7.12 -15.75
C TYR A 76 -5.62 6.79 -15.73
N MET A 77 -4.90 7.33 -16.71
CA MET A 77 -3.44 7.33 -16.75
C MET A 77 -2.95 8.66 -17.33
N PRO A 78 -1.80 9.21 -16.88
CA PRO A 78 -1.26 10.47 -17.37
C PRO A 78 -1.06 10.48 -18.89
N THR A 79 -0.68 9.32 -19.47
CA THR A 79 -0.46 9.16 -20.91
C THR A 79 -1.73 9.25 -21.75
N TRP A 80 -2.91 9.01 -21.16
CA TRP A 80 -4.20 9.05 -21.86
C TRP A 80 -4.88 10.42 -21.81
N LYS A 81 -4.56 11.26 -20.81
CA LYS A 81 -5.16 12.58 -20.55
C LYS A 81 -6.68 12.60 -20.34
N LYS A 82 -7.33 11.43 -20.37
CA LYS A 82 -8.79 11.23 -20.22
C LYS A 82 -9.03 9.95 -19.44
N VAL A 83 -10.18 9.89 -18.77
CA VAL A 83 -10.69 8.64 -18.19
C VAL A 83 -11.28 7.80 -19.32
N LYS A 84 -10.96 6.52 -19.35
CA LYS A 84 -11.46 5.60 -20.37
C LYS A 84 -12.17 4.42 -19.71
N ARG A 85 -13.33 4.03 -20.24
CA ARG A 85 -14.06 2.82 -19.87
C ARG A 85 -13.84 1.76 -20.93
N PHE A 86 -13.57 0.53 -20.50
CA PHE A 86 -13.37 -0.62 -21.36
C PHE A 86 -14.27 -1.76 -20.90
N TYR A 87 -14.86 -2.45 -21.87
CA TYR A 87 -15.29 -3.82 -21.70
C TYR A 87 -14.16 -4.70 -22.26
N ILE A 88 -13.54 -5.51 -21.41
CA ILE A 88 -12.37 -6.28 -21.82
C ILE A 88 -12.83 -7.54 -22.52
N GLU A 89 -12.65 -7.62 -23.82
CA GLU A 89 -12.85 -8.84 -24.60
C GLU A 89 -11.56 -9.65 -24.67
N GLN A 90 -11.70 -10.97 -24.77
CA GLN A 90 -10.56 -11.85 -25.00
C GLN A 90 -10.03 -11.63 -26.43
N LYS A 91 -8.79 -11.16 -26.54
CA LYS A 91 -8.10 -10.96 -27.83
C LYS A 91 -7.14 -12.10 -28.14
N GLU A 92 -6.68 -12.77 -27.11
CA GLU A 92 -5.73 -13.88 -27.22
C GLU A 92 -6.03 -14.95 -26.18
N LYS A 93 -5.67 -16.22 -26.46
CA LYS A 93 -5.78 -17.29 -25.45
C LYS A 93 -4.70 -17.13 -24.39
N TRP A 94 -5.05 -17.44 -23.15
CA TRP A 94 -4.08 -17.51 -22.05
C TRP A 94 -2.97 -18.52 -22.37
N ASP A 95 -1.72 -18.07 -22.36
CA ASP A 95 -0.53 -18.86 -22.69
C ASP A 95 0.65 -18.41 -21.81
N THR A 96 1.18 -19.33 -21.01
CA THR A 96 2.26 -19.05 -20.06
C THR A 96 3.54 -18.58 -20.75
N SER A 97 3.86 -19.08 -21.94
CA SER A 97 5.06 -18.68 -22.68
C SER A 97 4.95 -17.23 -23.17
N LYS A 98 3.76 -16.83 -23.63
CA LYS A 98 3.47 -15.45 -24.03
C LYS A 98 3.44 -14.51 -22.84
N LEU A 99 2.87 -14.93 -21.72
CA LEU A 99 2.90 -14.20 -20.46
C LEU A 99 4.35 -13.91 -20.03
N ILE A 100 5.20 -14.94 -19.99
CA ILE A 100 6.63 -14.79 -19.67
C ILE A 100 7.31 -13.85 -20.67
N LYS A 101 7.03 -13.97 -21.97
CA LYS A 101 7.58 -13.09 -23.00
C LYS A 101 7.12 -11.64 -22.83
N MET A 102 5.86 -11.41 -22.47
CA MET A 102 5.32 -10.09 -22.19
C MET A 102 6.00 -9.47 -20.98
N ILE A 103 6.10 -10.21 -19.86
CA ILE A 103 6.80 -9.77 -18.64
C ILE A 103 8.26 -9.47 -18.98
N LEU A 104 8.99 -10.37 -19.65
CA LEU A 104 10.37 -10.11 -20.10
C LEU A 104 10.48 -8.86 -20.98
N SER A 105 9.52 -8.67 -21.88
CA SER A 105 9.52 -7.49 -22.76
C SER A 105 9.19 -6.20 -22.02
N SER A 106 8.44 -6.26 -20.92
CA SER A 106 8.14 -5.09 -20.07
C SER A 106 9.38 -4.59 -19.35
N LEU A 107 10.44 -5.39 -19.25
CA LEU A 107 11.70 -4.97 -18.66
C LEU A 107 12.48 -4.04 -19.60
N LEU A 108 12.16 -4.04 -20.89
CA LEU A 108 12.80 -3.16 -21.86
C LEU A 108 12.20 -1.74 -21.72
N PRO A 109 13.01 -0.70 -21.49
CA PRO A 109 12.49 0.65 -21.23
C PRO A 109 11.74 1.25 -22.43
N TRP A 110 12.07 0.84 -23.66
CA TRP A 110 11.39 1.30 -24.88
C TRP A 110 10.11 0.52 -25.20
N LYS A 111 9.84 -0.62 -24.55
CA LYS A 111 8.64 -1.39 -24.81
C LYS A 111 7.45 -0.73 -24.12
N LYS A 112 6.49 -0.29 -24.94
CA LYS A 112 5.17 0.16 -24.50
C LYS A 112 4.15 -0.93 -24.79
N PHE A 113 3.18 -1.09 -23.89
CA PHE A 113 2.01 -1.92 -24.10
C PHE A 113 0.84 -1.03 -24.47
N GLU A 114 0.03 -1.50 -25.41
CA GLU A 114 -1.20 -0.86 -25.83
C GLU A 114 -2.32 -1.90 -25.77
N LEU A 115 -3.51 -1.45 -25.37
CA LEU A 115 -4.70 -2.30 -25.35
C LEU A 115 -5.26 -2.41 -26.76
N GLU A 116 -5.63 -3.63 -27.14
CA GLU A 116 -6.37 -3.90 -28.37
C GLU A 116 -7.87 -3.63 -28.21
N ASN A 117 -8.38 -3.75 -26.99
CA ASN A 117 -9.72 -3.33 -26.63
C ASN A 117 -9.85 -1.81 -26.76
N LYS A 118 -10.82 -1.38 -27.58
CA LYS A 118 -11.14 0.04 -27.71
C LYS A 118 -11.99 0.50 -26.51
N PRO A 119 -11.83 1.74 -26.06
CA PRO A 119 -12.73 2.30 -25.05
C PRO A 119 -14.17 2.24 -25.53
N VAL A 120 -15.07 1.78 -24.66
CA VAL A 120 -16.53 1.87 -24.91
C VAL A 120 -17.05 3.28 -24.63
N GLU A 121 -16.32 4.05 -23.80
CA GLU A 121 -16.63 5.43 -23.48
C GLU A 121 -15.34 6.15 -23.03
N GLU A 122 -15.20 7.42 -23.39
CA GLU A 122 -14.15 8.31 -22.88
C GLU A 122 -14.81 9.49 -22.16
N LEU A 123 -14.41 9.74 -20.91
CA LEU A 123 -14.94 10.84 -20.11
C LEU A 123 -13.94 11.99 -20.07
N GLU A 124 -14.40 13.20 -20.40
CA GLU A 124 -13.56 14.40 -20.41
C GLU A 124 -13.58 15.11 -19.04
N ASN A 125 -12.40 15.53 -18.57
CA ASN A 125 -12.23 16.36 -17.37
C ASN A 125 -12.86 15.77 -16.08
N VAL A 126 -12.87 14.44 -15.96
CA VAL A 126 -13.41 13.75 -14.80
C VAL A 126 -12.30 13.48 -13.79
N ASN A 127 -12.52 13.88 -12.53
CA ASN A 127 -11.64 13.56 -11.41
C ASN A 127 -12.05 12.20 -10.82
N LEU A 128 -11.22 11.16 -10.97
CA LEU A 128 -11.51 9.84 -10.39
C LEU A 128 -11.45 9.80 -8.85
N ASN A 129 -10.91 10.85 -8.21
CA ASN A 129 -10.97 11.01 -6.77
C ASN A 129 -12.27 11.69 -6.31
N ASP A 130 -13.14 12.13 -7.24
CA ASP A 130 -14.46 12.62 -6.91
C ASP A 130 -15.38 11.44 -6.54
N PRO A 131 -15.92 11.41 -5.31
CA PRO A 131 -16.82 10.37 -4.85
C PRO A 131 -18.06 10.18 -5.73
N LYS A 132 -18.56 11.26 -6.34
CA LYS A 132 -19.71 11.19 -7.26
C LYS A 132 -19.35 10.46 -8.55
N VAL A 133 -18.11 10.62 -9.02
CA VAL A 133 -17.64 9.91 -10.21
C VAL A 133 -17.57 8.42 -9.93
N PHE A 134 -17.06 8.02 -8.76
CA PHE A 134 -17.07 6.62 -8.35
C PHE A 134 -18.50 6.06 -8.27
N GLU A 135 -19.41 6.79 -7.62
CA GLU A 135 -20.84 6.44 -7.52
C GLU A 135 -21.48 6.25 -8.92
N GLU A 136 -21.32 7.23 -9.82
CA GLU A 136 -21.86 7.19 -11.17
C GLU A 136 -21.27 6.04 -12.00
N SER A 137 -19.97 5.78 -11.84
CA SER A 137 -19.30 4.67 -12.49
C SER A 137 -19.80 3.32 -12.03
N LEU A 138 -19.99 3.13 -10.72
CA LEU A 138 -20.51 1.87 -10.21
C LEU A 138 -21.97 1.64 -10.64
N LYS A 139 -22.81 2.69 -10.63
CA LYS A 139 -24.17 2.65 -11.20
C LYS A 139 -24.15 2.30 -12.68
N TRP A 140 -23.23 2.89 -13.45
CA TRP A 140 -23.06 2.58 -14.86
C TRP A 140 -22.67 1.11 -15.07
N VAL A 141 -21.77 0.55 -14.26
CA VAL A 141 -21.41 -0.87 -14.35
C VAL A 141 -22.61 -1.77 -14.04
N ILE A 142 -23.28 -1.56 -12.91
CA ILE A 142 -24.45 -2.36 -12.49
C ILE A 142 -25.54 -2.31 -13.56
N LYS A 143 -25.74 -1.15 -14.19
CA LYS A 143 -26.77 -0.95 -15.21
C LYS A 143 -26.45 -1.67 -16.52
N ASN A 144 -25.20 -1.58 -17.00
CA ASN A 144 -24.80 -2.03 -18.35
C ASN A 144 -24.23 -3.45 -18.37
N TYR A 145 -23.73 -3.94 -17.24
CA TYR A 145 -23.12 -5.26 -17.08
C TYR A 145 -23.71 -5.96 -15.85
N PRO A 146 -25.02 -6.26 -15.86
CA PRO A 146 -25.68 -6.89 -14.72
C PRO A 146 -25.10 -8.30 -14.47
N SER A 147 -24.99 -8.64 -13.19
CA SER A 147 -24.54 -9.95 -12.75
C SER A 147 -25.09 -10.29 -11.37
N LYS A 148 -25.14 -11.59 -11.09
CA LYS A 148 -25.57 -12.12 -9.77
C LYS A 148 -24.62 -11.73 -8.65
N LYS A 149 -23.32 -11.64 -8.96
CA LYS A 149 -22.27 -11.26 -8.01
C LYS A 149 -21.42 -10.14 -8.55
N LEU A 150 -21.01 -9.23 -7.68
CA LEU A 150 -20.25 -8.04 -8.04
C LEU A 150 -18.94 -7.98 -7.23
N MET A 151 -17.83 -7.93 -7.95
CA MET A 151 -16.52 -7.62 -7.38
C MET A 151 -16.11 -6.22 -7.85
N VAL A 152 -15.71 -5.38 -6.91
CA VAL A 152 -15.15 -4.05 -7.19
C VAL A 152 -13.70 -4.03 -6.71
N MET A 153 -12.78 -3.65 -7.60
CA MET A 153 -11.36 -3.52 -7.30
C MET A 153 -10.92 -2.06 -7.50
N THR A 154 -10.49 -1.38 -6.45
CA THR A 154 -9.90 -0.03 -6.57
C THR A 154 -8.38 -0.16 -6.64
N ILE A 155 -7.81 0.29 -7.75
CA ILE A 155 -6.37 0.21 -8.04
C ILE A 155 -5.79 1.62 -8.05
N GLY A 156 -4.70 1.81 -7.31
CA GLY A 156 -4.11 3.12 -7.01
C GLY A 156 -3.77 3.24 -5.53
N ASP A 157 -2.99 4.26 -5.17
CA ASP A 157 -2.62 4.49 -3.77
C ASP A 157 -3.86 4.88 -2.96
N ASN A 158 -4.52 3.94 -2.29
CA ASN A 158 -5.49 4.27 -1.24
C ASN A 158 -4.75 4.27 0.10
N GLU A 159 -4.53 5.44 0.72
CA GLU A 159 -3.81 5.53 2.00
C GLU A 159 -4.72 5.34 3.24
N GLY A 160 -5.84 4.64 3.08
CA GLY A 160 -6.82 4.37 4.15
C GLY A 160 -7.38 5.64 4.79
N LEU A 161 -6.65 6.17 5.78
CA LEU A 161 -7.03 7.31 6.61
C LEU A 161 -6.57 8.68 6.08
N LYS A 162 -5.60 8.73 5.17
CA LYS A 162 -5.03 10.01 4.75
C LYS A 162 -5.86 10.67 3.66
N LYS A 163 -6.28 11.90 3.92
CA LYS A 163 -6.82 12.79 2.90
C LYS A 163 -5.66 13.44 2.14
N SER A 164 -5.29 12.88 1.00
CA SER A 164 -4.52 13.61 0.00
C SER A 164 -5.46 14.15 -1.09
N SER A 165 -5.07 15.25 -1.75
CA SER A 165 -5.87 15.83 -2.85
C SER A 165 -5.95 14.94 -4.08
N SER A 166 -5.07 13.93 -4.16
CA SER A 166 -4.95 12.96 -5.24
C SER A 166 -5.58 11.60 -4.92
N GLN A 167 -6.31 11.47 -3.80
CA GLN A 167 -6.92 10.20 -3.37
C GLN A 167 -8.38 10.37 -2.96
N LEU A 168 -9.15 9.31 -3.14
CA LEU A 168 -10.55 9.29 -2.78
C LEU A 168 -10.67 9.09 -1.26
N ASN A 169 -11.33 10.03 -0.57
CA ASN A 169 -11.49 9.98 0.87
C ASN A 169 -12.40 8.81 1.28
N LEU A 170 -11.96 8.00 2.25
CA LEU A 170 -12.68 6.81 2.73
C LEU A 170 -14.16 7.06 3.06
N LYS A 171 -14.50 8.18 3.71
CA LYS A 171 -15.88 8.51 4.06
C LYS A 171 -16.73 8.77 2.83
N ASP A 172 -16.17 9.53 1.92
CA ASP A 172 -16.88 9.84 0.69
C ASP A 172 -17.00 8.59 -0.19
N PHE A 173 -16.02 7.69 -0.16
CA PHE A 173 -16.11 6.36 -0.77
C PHE A 173 -17.26 5.54 -0.19
N ALA A 174 -17.31 5.42 1.14
CA ALA A 174 -18.35 4.70 1.87
C ALA A 174 -19.74 5.27 1.59
N LYS A 175 -19.84 6.61 1.47
CA LYS A 175 -21.06 7.31 1.07
C LYS A 175 -21.44 7.03 -0.39
N GLY A 176 -20.47 7.00 -1.30
CA GLY A 176 -20.68 6.62 -2.69
C GLY A 176 -21.28 5.21 -2.81
N LEU A 177 -20.70 4.23 -2.11
CA LEU A 177 -21.25 2.86 -2.03
C LEU A 177 -22.68 2.83 -1.47
N GLU A 178 -22.96 3.63 -0.45
CA GLU A 178 -24.30 3.74 0.13
C GLU A 178 -25.33 4.30 -0.86
N ASN A 179 -24.96 5.37 -1.57
CA ASN A 179 -25.82 5.98 -2.58
C ASN A 179 -26.10 5.00 -3.73
N VAL A 180 -25.09 4.24 -4.15
CA VAL A 180 -25.24 3.15 -5.13
C VAL A 180 -26.23 2.11 -4.63
N TYR A 181 -26.07 1.62 -3.39
CA TYR A 181 -26.98 0.64 -2.83
C TYR A 181 -28.40 1.19 -2.70
N ASN A 182 -28.57 2.42 -2.25
CA ASN A 182 -29.89 3.02 -2.06
C ASN A 182 -30.67 3.10 -3.38
N GLU A 183 -29.99 3.38 -4.49
CA GLU A 183 -30.58 3.46 -5.82
C GLU A 183 -30.73 2.10 -6.51
N THR A 184 -29.70 1.25 -6.47
CA THR A 184 -29.63 0.02 -7.28
C THR A 184 -30.04 -1.23 -6.52
N LYS A 185 -30.05 -1.19 -5.18
CA LYS A 185 -30.18 -2.34 -4.27
C LYS A 185 -29.10 -3.40 -4.44
N VAL A 186 -28.00 -3.08 -5.12
CA VAL A 186 -26.84 -3.95 -5.31
C VAL A 186 -25.68 -3.44 -4.47
N ARG A 187 -24.98 -4.35 -3.78
CA ARG A 187 -23.72 -4.09 -3.08
C ARG A 187 -22.63 -4.98 -3.67
N PRO A 188 -21.35 -4.60 -3.59
CA PRO A 188 -20.26 -5.51 -3.90
C PRO A 188 -20.28 -6.71 -2.93
N ASP A 189 -20.18 -7.92 -3.48
CA ASP A 189 -19.89 -9.12 -2.70
C ASP A 189 -18.44 -9.11 -2.22
N ILE A 190 -17.54 -8.63 -3.09
CA ILE A 190 -16.12 -8.49 -2.78
C ILE A 190 -15.68 -7.08 -3.15
N LEU A 191 -15.18 -6.35 -2.16
CA LEU A 191 -14.52 -5.07 -2.35
C LEU A 191 -13.03 -5.27 -2.12
N VAL A 192 -12.23 -5.22 -3.19
CA VAL A 192 -10.77 -5.22 -3.12
C VAL A 192 -10.29 -3.79 -3.16
N MET A 193 -9.60 -3.35 -2.13
CA MET A 193 -8.99 -2.02 -2.09
C MET A 193 -7.47 -2.18 -2.01
N GLU A 194 -6.77 -1.79 -3.08
CA GLU A 194 -5.32 -1.71 -3.09
C GLU A 194 -4.86 -0.48 -2.30
N GLY A 195 -3.86 -0.62 -1.46
CA GLY A 195 -3.41 0.49 -0.64
C GLY A 195 -2.91 0.01 0.71
N SER A 196 -2.18 0.88 1.41
CA SER A 196 -1.63 0.54 2.71
C SER A 196 -2.68 0.72 3.81
N ALA A 197 -2.71 -0.21 4.76
CA ALA A 197 -3.59 -0.20 5.93
C ALA A 197 -5.08 -0.05 5.59
N VAL A 198 -5.49 -0.68 4.49
CA VAL A 198 -6.90 -0.80 4.09
C VAL A 198 -7.65 -1.72 5.06
N ALA A 199 -7.04 -2.81 5.49
CA ALA A 199 -7.62 -3.70 6.51
C ALA A 199 -7.32 -3.14 7.91
N SER A 200 -7.92 -1.99 8.24
CA SER A 200 -7.85 -1.36 9.56
C SER A 200 -9.23 -1.30 10.22
N LEU A 201 -9.28 -1.23 11.55
CA LEU A 201 -10.54 -1.09 12.29
C LEU A 201 -11.34 0.15 11.86
N GLU A 202 -10.66 1.25 11.54
CA GLU A 202 -11.30 2.46 11.03
C GLU A 202 -11.96 2.24 9.67
N THR A 203 -11.25 1.60 8.75
CA THR A 203 -11.74 1.33 7.39
C THR A 203 -12.89 0.34 7.42
N VAL A 204 -12.76 -0.72 8.22
CA VAL A 204 -13.81 -1.72 8.43
C VAL A 204 -15.07 -1.08 8.99
N THR A 205 -14.93 -0.16 9.96
CA THR A 205 -16.08 0.54 10.56
C THR A 205 -16.78 1.44 9.55
N GLU A 206 -16.04 2.22 8.76
CA GLU A 206 -16.62 3.10 7.73
C GLU A 206 -17.30 2.32 6.60
N LEU A 207 -16.81 1.13 6.28
CA LEU A 207 -17.32 0.28 5.21
C LEU A 207 -18.34 -0.76 5.67
N LYS A 208 -18.68 -0.79 6.97
CA LYS A 208 -19.68 -1.72 7.51
C LYS A 208 -20.96 -1.68 6.68
N ASP A 209 -21.44 -2.86 6.30
CA ASP A 209 -22.63 -3.06 5.46
C ASP A 209 -22.57 -2.42 4.05
N LYS A 210 -21.43 -1.87 3.60
CA LYS A 210 -21.29 -1.29 2.24
C LYS A 210 -20.82 -2.30 1.19
N ALA A 211 -20.23 -3.40 1.64
CA ALA A 211 -19.92 -4.60 0.86
C ALA A 211 -20.06 -5.83 1.76
N LYS A 212 -19.97 -7.05 1.20
CA LYS A 212 -19.97 -8.27 2.03
C LYS A 212 -18.58 -8.59 2.59
N TYR A 213 -17.55 -8.53 1.74
CA TYR A 213 -16.16 -8.72 2.17
C TYR A 213 -15.27 -7.56 1.72
N LEU A 214 -14.36 -7.14 2.60
CA LEU A 214 -13.23 -6.27 2.28
C LEU A 214 -11.99 -7.11 2.11
N VAL A 215 -11.26 -6.89 1.02
CA VAL A 215 -9.91 -7.43 0.82
C VAL A 215 -8.93 -6.26 0.75
N GLY A 216 -7.94 -6.27 1.64
CA GLY A 216 -6.94 -5.20 1.74
C GLY A 216 -5.72 -5.63 2.53
N THR A 217 -4.70 -4.79 2.59
CA THR A 217 -3.54 -5.05 3.45
C THR A 217 -3.73 -4.40 4.83
N SER A 218 -3.33 -5.08 5.90
CA SER A 218 -3.36 -4.50 7.25
C SER A 218 -2.24 -3.49 7.47
N GLY A 219 -1.09 -3.68 6.83
CA GLY A 219 0.02 -2.74 6.83
C GLY A 219 0.37 -2.18 5.47
N PHE A 220 1.66 -1.99 5.23
CA PHE A 220 2.16 -1.40 4.00
C PHE A 220 1.91 -2.32 2.79
N ALA A 221 1.16 -1.81 1.81
CA ALA A 221 1.07 -2.42 0.51
C ALA A 221 2.32 -2.04 -0.28
N SER A 222 3.10 -3.04 -0.71
CA SER A 222 4.13 -2.77 -1.68
C SER A 222 3.47 -2.36 -3.00
N LYS A 223 4.07 -1.41 -3.74
CA LYS A 223 3.61 -0.96 -5.08
C LYS A 223 3.50 -2.09 -6.12
N LEU A 224 3.78 -3.33 -5.73
CA LEU A 224 3.62 -4.53 -6.52
C LEU A 224 2.14 -4.84 -6.67
N ASN A 225 1.63 -4.43 -7.83
CA ASN A 225 0.32 -4.71 -8.38
C ASN A 225 -0.16 -6.12 -8.00
N THR A 226 -1.34 -6.20 -7.40
CA THR A 226 -2.15 -7.41 -7.42
C THR A 226 -2.12 -7.99 -8.84
N PRO A 227 -1.71 -9.26 -9.05
CA PRO A 227 -1.63 -9.88 -10.38
C PRO A 227 -3.04 -10.21 -10.90
N PHE A 228 -3.89 -9.20 -11.05
CA PHE A 228 -5.33 -9.35 -11.25
C PHE A 228 -5.66 -10.15 -12.51
N ALA A 229 -4.83 -10.10 -13.57
CA ALA A 229 -5.03 -10.97 -14.72
C ALA A 229 -4.84 -12.46 -14.40
N MET A 230 -3.83 -12.83 -13.60
CA MET A 230 -3.63 -14.22 -13.18
C MET A 230 -4.76 -14.67 -12.24
N PHE A 231 -5.15 -13.79 -11.31
CA PHE A 231 -6.27 -14.03 -10.41
C PHE A 231 -7.59 -14.22 -11.18
N LEU A 232 -7.92 -13.32 -12.10
CA LEU A 232 -9.17 -13.41 -12.86
C LEU A 232 -9.19 -14.58 -13.84
N ASN A 233 -8.02 -15.02 -14.35
CA ASN A 233 -7.93 -16.27 -15.08
C ASN A 233 -8.28 -17.47 -14.19
N GLU A 234 -7.81 -17.50 -12.95
CA GLU A 234 -8.15 -18.55 -11.99
C GLU A 234 -9.64 -18.51 -11.61
N VAL A 235 -10.19 -17.33 -11.33
CA VAL A 235 -11.62 -17.14 -11.06
C VAL A 235 -12.47 -17.63 -12.23
N LYS A 236 -12.09 -17.30 -13.46
CA LYS A 236 -12.77 -17.77 -14.67
C LYS A 236 -12.79 -19.30 -14.76
N ASN A 237 -11.65 -19.95 -14.52
CA ASN A 237 -11.57 -21.42 -14.52
C ASN A 237 -12.46 -22.05 -13.43
N LEU A 238 -12.55 -21.42 -12.26
CA LEU A 238 -13.45 -21.85 -11.19
C LEU A 238 -14.92 -21.68 -11.58
N ILE A 239 -15.27 -20.62 -12.29
CA ILE A 239 -16.64 -20.38 -12.73
C ILE A 239 -17.05 -21.35 -13.87
N ASP A 240 -16.12 -21.72 -14.76
CA ASP A 240 -16.41 -22.54 -15.95
C ASP A 240 -16.60 -24.04 -15.67
N GLY A 241 -16.34 -24.52 -14.45
CA GLY A 241 -16.53 -25.93 -14.08
C GLY A 241 -16.35 -26.28 -12.61
N GLY A 242 -16.13 -25.29 -11.74
CA GLY A 242 -15.87 -25.46 -10.31
C GLY A 242 -16.87 -24.67 -9.44
N PRO A 243 -16.53 -24.48 -8.15
CA PRO A 243 -17.36 -23.73 -7.23
C PRO A 243 -17.31 -22.22 -7.55
N ASN A 244 -18.49 -21.66 -7.82
CA ASN A 244 -18.70 -20.28 -8.24
C ASN A 244 -19.25 -19.39 -7.08
N ASP A 245 -18.97 -19.78 -5.84
CA ASP A 245 -19.36 -19.00 -4.67
C ASP A 245 -18.29 -17.96 -4.28
N VAL A 246 -18.69 -17.00 -3.45
CA VAL A 246 -17.83 -15.88 -3.01
C VAL A 246 -16.60 -16.38 -2.23
N ASP A 247 -16.75 -17.43 -1.42
CA ASP A 247 -15.66 -17.98 -0.61
C ASP A 247 -14.57 -18.60 -1.48
N SER A 248 -14.96 -19.39 -2.49
CA SER A 248 -14.04 -19.96 -3.47
C SER A 248 -13.24 -18.88 -4.21
N VAL A 249 -13.88 -17.77 -4.60
CA VAL A 249 -13.21 -16.64 -5.27
C VAL A 249 -12.23 -15.92 -4.33
N LEU A 250 -12.61 -15.69 -3.06
CA LEU A 250 -11.72 -15.08 -2.06
C LEU A 250 -10.49 -15.95 -1.77
N LYS A 251 -10.67 -17.27 -1.64
CA LYS A 251 -9.56 -18.22 -1.44
C LYS A 251 -8.57 -18.18 -2.61
N SER A 252 -9.08 -18.08 -3.83
CA SER A 252 -8.26 -17.98 -5.03
C SER A 252 -7.54 -16.64 -5.13
N TYR A 253 -8.20 -15.54 -4.72
CA TYR A 253 -7.53 -14.25 -4.58
C TYR A 253 -6.33 -14.38 -3.65
N PHE A 254 -6.55 -14.95 -2.46
CA PHE A 254 -5.51 -15.15 -1.46
C PHE A 254 -4.35 -15.98 -2.00
N LEU A 255 -4.64 -17.15 -2.58
CA LEU A 255 -3.63 -18.02 -3.15
C LEU A 255 -2.77 -17.29 -4.19
N ILE A 256 -3.38 -16.59 -5.13
CA ILE A 256 -2.65 -15.92 -6.21
C ILE A 256 -1.88 -14.70 -5.72
N HIS A 257 -2.49 -13.89 -4.85
CA HIS A 257 -1.82 -12.72 -4.25
C HIS A 257 -0.57 -13.14 -3.46
N ASN A 258 -0.68 -14.25 -2.76
CA ASN A 258 0.37 -14.90 -2.00
C ASN A 258 1.50 -15.43 -2.89
N LEU A 259 1.16 -16.18 -3.95
CA LEU A 259 2.14 -16.73 -4.90
C LEU A 259 2.92 -15.63 -5.62
N ALA A 260 2.30 -14.47 -5.85
CA ALA A 260 2.98 -13.32 -6.44
C ALA A 260 3.88 -12.55 -5.48
N GLY A 261 3.80 -12.83 -4.16
CA GLY A 261 4.51 -12.07 -3.14
C GLY A 261 4.08 -10.60 -3.11
N ALA A 262 2.84 -10.30 -3.49
CA ALA A 262 2.33 -8.93 -3.63
C ALA A 262 2.15 -8.23 -2.26
N SER A 263 1.81 -8.99 -1.22
CA SER A 263 1.83 -8.53 0.17
C SER A 263 1.96 -9.69 1.15
N ASN A 264 2.72 -9.45 2.21
CA ASN A 264 2.86 -10.31 3.38
C ASN A 264 1.71 -10.19 4.40
N GLN A 265 0.80 -9.22 4.22
CA GLN A 265 -0.16 -8.81 5.25
C GLN A 265 -1.57 -8.57 4.65
N THR A 266 -2.01 -9.44 3.74
CA THR A 266 -3.36 -9.34 3.15
C THR A 266 -4.39 -10.03 4.03
N SER A 267 -5.55 -9.39 4.16
CA SER A 267 -6.66 -9.87 4.99
C SER A 267 -8.00 -9.72 4.28
N VAL A 268 -8.89 -10.69 4.53
CA VAL A 268 -10.31 -10.58 4.24
C VAL A 268 -11.03 -10.29 5.54
N VAL A 269 -11.81 -9.21 5.55
CA VAL A 269 -12.70 -8.86 6.65
C VAL A 269 -14.13 -9.07 6.20
N ASP A 270 -14.94 -9.74 7.03
CA ASP A 270 -16.39 -9.81 6.83
C ASP A 270 -17.00 -8.47 7.24
N LEU A 271 -17.56 -7.77 6.26
CA LEU A 271 -18.22 -6.47 6.43
C LEU A 271 -19.72 -6.60 6.68
N SER A 272 -20.26 -7.81 6.59
CA SER A 272 -21.64 -8.08 6.91
C SER A 272 -21.77 -8.41 8.39
N ASN A 273 -22.78 -7.82 9.05
CA ASN A 273 -23.27 -8.18 10.39
C ASN A 273 -22.74 -7.35 11.58
N ASP A 274 -23.41 -7.54 12.71
CA ASP A 274 -23.19 -6.97 14.04
C ASP A 274 -21.80 -7.30 14.63
N LEU A 275 -21.03 -8.19 13.99
CA LEU A 275 -19.66 -8.53 14.41
C LEU A 275 -18.74 -7.31 14.44
N ILE A 276 -18.94 -6.35 13.51
CA ILE A 276 -18.18 -5.10 13.50
C ILE A 276 -18.58 -4.23 14.71
N ASP A 277 -19.87 -4.12 15.03
CA ASP A 277 -20.31 -3.34 16.20
C ASP A 277 -19.75 -3.94 17.50
N ASP A 278 -19.76 -5.26 17.61
CA ASP A 278 -19.16 -5.99 18.72
C ASP A 278 -17.66 -5.72 18.85
N ALA A 279 -16.92 -5.71 17.72
CA ALA A 279 -15.50 -5.42 17.70
C ALA A 279 -15.20 -3.95 18.07
N VAL A 280 -15.95 -3.01 17.49
CA VAL A 280 -15.83 -1.56 17.80
C VAL A 280 -16.14 -1.30 19.26
N LYS A 281 -17.23 -1.87 19.80
CA LYS A 281 -17.58 -1.74 21.21
C LYS A 281 -16.53 -2.35 22.13
N ALA A 282 -16.02 -3.54 21.82
CA ALA A 282 -14.99 -4.16 22.65
C ALA A 282 -13.68 -3.35 22.63
N TRP A 283 -13.35 -2.74 21.49
CA TRP A 283 -12.23 -1.82 21.37
C TRP A 283 -12.46 -0.53 22.18
N ASP A 284 -13.68 0.02 22.16
CA ASP A 284 -14.07 1.16 22.98
C ASP A 284 -13.97 0.85 24.48
N ASP A 285 -14.51 -0.29 24.93
CA ASP A 285 -14.43 -0.73 26.32
C ASP A 285 -12.95 -0.79 26.78
N MET A 286 -12.04 -1.25 25.92
CA MET A 286 -10.60 -1.24 26.17
C MET A 286 -10.03 0.18 26.24
N ALA A 287 -10.42 1.08 25.32
CA ALA A 287 -10.00 2.48 25.31
C ALA A 287 -10.44 3.23 26.58
N VAL A 288 -11.68 2.99 27.05
CA VAL A 288 -12.23 3.54 28.29
C VAL A 288 -11.42 3.08 29.51
N GLU A 289 -11.02 1.81 29.57
CA GLU A 289 -10.16 1.31 30.65
C GLU A 289 -8.76 1.94 30.61
N LEU A 290 -8.19 2.16 29.42
CA LEU A 290 -6.92 2.87 29.27
C LEU A 290 -7.02 4.32 29.76
N LEU A 291 -8.13 5.01 29.50
CA LEU A 291 -8.35 6.38 29.95
C LEU A 291 -8.45 6.53 31.47
N LYS A 292 -8.75 5.45 32.21
CA LYS A 292 -8.78 5.45 33.68
C LYS A 292 -7.39 5.42 34.32
N LEU A 293 -6.36 5.03 33.57
CA LEU A 293 -4.98 4.98 34.07
C LEU A 293 -4.42 6.38 34.32
N ASP A 294 -3.58 6.52 35.32
CA ASP A 294 -2.80 7.74 35.54
C ASP A 294 -1.71 7.91 34.46
N ASP A 295 -1.26 9.15 34.27
CA ASP A 295 -0.27 9.50 33.24
C ASP A 295 1.04 8.72 33.41
N GLN A 296 1.47 8.45 34.64
CA GLN A 296 2.71 7.71 34.89
C GLN A 296 2.56 6.26 34.44
N THR A 297 1.44 5.60 34.77
CA THR A 297 1.16 4.24 34.30
C THR A 297 1.05 4.16 32.77
N LEU A 298 0.41 5.14 32.13
CA LEU A 298 0.33 5.21 30.67
C LEU A 298 1.73 5.30 30.05
N VAL A 299 2.58 6.15 30.59
CA VAL A 299 3.94 6.36 30.09
C VAL A 299 4.86 5.17 30.37
N ASP A 300 4.85 4.63 31.58
CA ASP A 300 5.82 3.62 32.01
C ASP A 300 5.44 2.21 31.55
N LYS A 301 4.14 1.93 31.41
CA LYS A 301 3.66 0.58 31.11
C LYS A 301 2.97 0.49 29.75
N VAL A 302 2.08 1.41 29.39
CA VAL A 302 1.28 1.26 28.15
C VAL A 302 2.07 1.68 26.91
N LEU A 303 2.74 2.83 26.95
CA LEU A 303 3.47 3.35 25.81
C LEU A 303 4.57 2.38 25.31
N PRO A 304 5.39 1.74 26.17
CA PRO A 304 6.32 0.70 25.73
C PRO A 304 5.65 -0.49 25.03
N LEU A 305 4.42 -0.84 25.41
CA LEU A 305 3.65 -1.89 24.75
C LEU A 305 3.16 -1.44 23.37
N MET A 306 2.80 -0.17 23.18
CA MET A 306 2.50 0.36 21.83
C MET A 306 3.73 0.30 20.92
N TYR A 307 4.93 0.52 21.46
CA TYR A 307 6.18 0.37 20.72
C TYR A 307 6.52 -1.08 20.40
N LYS A 308 6.11 -2.01 21.27
CA LYS A 308 6.33 -3.45 21.11
C LYS A 308 5.28 -4.13 20.22
N ALA A 309 4.07 -3.55 20.11
CA ALA A 309 3.04 -4.05 19.22
C ALA A 309 3.57 -4.11 17.78
N GLU A 310 3.16 -5.17 17.06
CA GLU A 310 3.64 -5.46 15.70
C GLU A 310 3.51 -4.23 14.80
N ASP A 311 4.62 -3.87 14.15
CA ASP A 311 4.76 -2.69 13.31
C ASP A 311 4.57 -3.05 11.85
N LEU A 312 3.38 -2.76 11.33
CA LEU A 312 2.98 -3.19 9.99
C LEU A 312 3.56 -2.29 8.87
N ALA A 313 4.45 -1.34 9.19
CA ALA A 313 5.18 -0.54 8.20
C ALA A 313 6.49 -1.21 7.73
N ASN A 314 6.98 -2.19 8.50
CA ASN A 314 8.10 -3.11 8.23
C ASN A 314 9.46 -2.50 7.85
N THR A 315 9.65 -1.17 7.77
CA THR A 315 10.97 -0.56 7.50
C THR A 315 11.16 0.85 8.11
N PRO A 316 12.38 1.21 8.55
CA PRO A 316 12.72 2.56 9.06
C PRO A 316 12.56 3.72 8.06
N ASP A 317 12.43 3.40 6.78
CA ASP A 317 12.26 4.36 5.69
C ASP A 317 10.78 4.65 5.40
N ARG A 318 9.89 3.76 5.86
CA ARG A 318 8.43 3.89 5.74
C ARG A 318 7.81 4.52 6.99
N LYS A 319 8.53 5.50 7.56
CA LYS A 319 8.12 6.23 8.77
C LYS A 319 6.67 6.75 8.80
N PRO A 320 6.03 7.21 7.70
CA PRO A 320 4.69 7.77 7.76
C PRO A 320 3.59 6.70 7.77
N TYR A 321 3.95 5.42 7.70
CA TYR A 321 3.06 4.27 7.91
C TYR A 321 3.27 3.64 9.31
N LEU A 322 4.25 4.11 10.10
CA LEU A 322 4.51 3.65 11.48
C LEU A 322 3.37 3.94 12.47
N GLU A 323 2.36 4.63 12.00
CA GLU A 323 1.19 4.99 12.78
C GLU A 323 0.13 3.90 12.73
N MET A 324 0.34 2.82 11.98
CA MET A 324 -0.53 1.65 11.96
C MET A 324 0.16 0.48 12.67
N ARG A 325 -0.58 -0.16 13.57
CA ARG A 325 -0.10 -1.27 14.39
C ARG A 325 -1.10 -2.40 14.32
N ASP A 326 -0.65 -3.64 14.50
CA ASP A 326 -1.58 -4.75 14.59
C ASP A 326 -2.46 -4.62 15.84
N ALA A 327 -3.78 -4.59 15.63
CA ALA A 327 -4.74 -4.32 16.70
C ALA A 327 -4.72 -5.43 17.76
N ILE A 328 -4.65 -6.69 17.32
CA ILE A 328 -4.67 -7.85 18.22
C ILE A 328 -3.32 -8.00 18.94
N SER A 329 -2.19 -7.72 18.29
CA SER A 329 -0.86 -7.72 18.91
C SER A 329 -0.81 -6.77 20.11
N PHE A 330 -1.30 -5.54 19.94
CA PHE A 330 -1.37 -4.58 21.04
C PHE A 330 -2.28 -5.05 22.18
N ALA A 331 -3.49 -5.52 21.86
CA ALA A 331 -4.42 -6.01 22.86
C ALA A 331 -3.88 -7.24 23.62
N LYS A 332 -3.14 -8.15 22.95
CA LYS A 332 -2.43 -9.28 23.57
C LYS A 332 -1.38 -8.81 24.57
N LEU A 333 -0.59 -7.80 24.19
CA LEU A 333 0.41 -7.22 25.09
C LEU A 333 -0.23 -6.61 26.34
N LEU A 334 -1.35 -5.91 26.19
CA LEU A 334 -2.10 -5.38 27.34
C LEU A 334 -2.65 -6.49 28.24
N SER A 335 -3.30 -7.51 27.67
CA SER A 335 -3.93 -8.58 28.46
C SER A 335 -2.92 -9.45 29.23
N GLN A 336 -1.70 -9.57 28.72
CA GLN A 336 -0.64 -10.40 29.32
C GLN A 336 0.29 -9.64 30.27
N THR A 337 0.28 -8.31 30.28
CA THR A 337 1.22 -7.52 31.09
C THR A 337 0.79 -7.48 32.56
N GLN A 338 1.64 -8.04 33.43
CA GLN A 338 1.44 -7.98 34.88
C GLN A 338 1.54 -6.53 35.40
N GLY A 339 0.75 -6.22 36.43
CA GLY A 339 0.73 -4.90 37.05
C GLY A 339 -0.10 -3.84 36.30
N LEU A 340 -0.82 -4.23 35.24
CA LEU A 340 -1.96 -3.47 34.72
C LEU A 340 -3.26 -3.91 35.43
N PRO A 341 -4.28 -3.03 35.55
CA PRO A 341 -5.56 -3.39 36.16
C PRO A 341 -6.21 -4.61 35.50
N GLU A 342 -6.84 -5.45 36.29
CA GLU A 342 -7.54 -6.65 35.78
C GLU A 342 -8.67 -6.30 34.82
N SER A 343 -9.39 -5.20 35.06
CA SER A 343 -10.44 -4.69 34.17
C SER A 343 -9.90 -4.40 32.76
N LEU A 344 -8.75 -3.72 32.67
CA LEU A 344 -8.09 -3.45 31.39
C LEU A 344 -7.64 -4.76 30.70
N ARG A 345 -7.05 -5.70 31.45
CA ARG A 345 -6.61 -6.98 30.88
C ARG A 345 -7.77 -7.80 30.33
N ASN A 346 -8.91 -7.78 31.02
CA ASN A 346 -10.14 -8.43 30.57
C ASN A 346 -10.77 -7.72 29.37
N ALA A 347 -10.82 -6.39 29.36
CA ALA A 347 -11.29 -5.61 28.20
C ALA A 347 -10.43 -5.86 26.96
N ALA A 348 -9.10 -5.89 27.12
CA ALA A 348 -8.18 -6.23 26.04
C ALA A 348 -8.37 -7.67 25.54
N SER A 349 -8.62 -8.64 26.45
CA SER A 349 -8.92 -10.03 26.06
C SER A 349 -10.22 -10.13 25.27
N ASN A 350 -11.25 -9.38 25.66
CA ASN A 350 -12.51 -9.30 24.92
C ASN A 350 -12.30 -8.63 23.54
N ALA A 351 -11.51 -7.57 23.45
CA ALA A 351 -11.16 -6.94 22.18
C ALA A 351 -10.46 -7.93 21.23
N ILE A 352 -9.52 -8.75 21.72
CA ILE A 352 -8.88 -9.82 20.93
C ILE A 352 -9.94 -10.78 20.36
N GLU A 353 -10.87 -11.25 21.19
CA GLU A 353 -11.90 -12.20 20.77
C GLU A 353 -12.80 -11.59 19.68
N LYS A 354 -13.27 -10.36 19.88
CA LYS A 354 -14.22 -9.71 18.97
C LYS A 354 -13.57 -9.27 17.66
N VAL A 355 -12.35 -8.72 17.70
CA VAL A 355 -11.61 -8.36 16.48
C VAL A 355 -11.24 -9.60 15.67
N ASN A 356 -10.89 -10.72 16.30
CA ASN A 356 -10.64 -11.97 15.56
C ASN A 356 -11.89 -12.46 14.80
N LYS A 357 -13.09 -12.20 15.30
CA LYS A 357 -14.34 -12.67 14.68
C LYS A 357 -14.68 -11.95 13.38
N ILE A 358 -14.20 -10.72 13.16
CA ILE A 358 -14.42 -10.01 11.89
C ILE A 358 -13.43 -10.45 10.80
N ILE A 359 -12.31 -11.08 11.16
CA ILE A 359 -11.31 -11.57 10.22
C ILE A 359 -11.79 -12.89 9.62
N TYR A 360 -12.11 -12.85 8.33
CA TYR A 360 -12.54 -14.04 7.59
C TYR A 360 -11.34 -14.90 7.19
N MET A 361 -10.29 -14.26 6.64
CA MET A 361 -9.03 -14.91 6.26
C MET A 361 -7.87 -13.95 6.45
N GLU A 362 -6.71 -14.47 6.82
CA GLU A 362 -5.44 -13.74 6.91
C GLU A 362 -4.35 -14.54 6.20
N ASN A 363 -3.43 -13.85 5.52
CA ASN A 363 -2.24 -14.47 4.97
C ASN A 363 -1.14 -14.63 6.04
N ASP A 364 -0.70 -15.86 6.27
CA ASP A 364 0.34 -16.23 7.24
C ASP A 364 1.71 -16.54 6.59
N LEU A 365 1.84 -16.47 5.25
CA LEU A 365 3.03 -17.03 4.56
C LEU A 365 4.38 -16.46 5.02
N TYR A 366 4.40 -15.22 5.51
CA TYR A 366 5.59 -14.57 6.04
C TYR A 366 5.48 -14.16 7.51
N LYS A 367 4.40 -14.56 8.20
CA LYS A 367 4.15 -14.19 9.60
C LYS A 367 5.38 -14.53 10.45
N LYS A 368 5.88 -15.75 10.36
CA LYS A 368 7.02 -16.20 11.20
C LYS A 368 8.34 -15.45 10.99
N GLU A 369 8.58 -14.89 9.80
CA GLU A 369 9.89 -14.31 9.45
C GLU A 369 9.91 -12.77 9.53
N LEU A 370 8.80 -12.13 9.14
CA LEU A 370 8.74 -10.66 9.06
C LEU A 370 7.90 -10.04 10.18
N ASP A 371 6.72 -10.61 10.44
CA ASP A 371 5.69 -10.00 11.30
C ASP A 371 4.99 -11.08 12.16
N PRO A 372 5.71 -11.70 13.12
CA PRO A 372 5.26 -12.90 13.83
C PRO A 372 3.96 -12.70 14.59
N ASP A 373 3.67 -11.45 14.96
CA ASP A 373 2.49 -11.10 15.72
C ASP A 373 1.44 -10.35 14.87
N SER A 374 1.53 -10.32 13.53
CA SER A 374 0.45 -9.81 12.66
C SER A 374 -0.78 -10.72 12.78
N ASN A 375 -1.98 -10.14 12.89
CA ASN A 375 -3.25 -10.84 12.95
C ASN A 375 -4.29 -10.27 11.96
N GLY A 376 -3.84 -9.51 10.96
CA GLY A 376 -4.65 -9.20 9.77
C GLY A 376 -5.57 -8.00 9.86
N VAL A 377 -5.65 -7.32 11.00
CA VAL A 377 -6.34 -6.02 11.09
C VAL A 377 -5.47 -5.04 11.88
N SER A 378 -5.22 -3.89 11.27
CA SER A 378 -4.50 -2.81 11.92
C SER A 378 -5.43 -1.85 12.65
N VAL A 379 -4.83 -1.02 13.49
CA VAL A 379 -5.47 0.13 14.12
C VAL A 379 -4.52 1.31 14.04
N PHE A 380 -5.09 2.49 13.87
CA PHE A 380 -4.32 3.72 13.94
C PHE A 380 -3.82 3.93 15.36
N MET A 381 -2.51 3.83 15.55
CA MET A 381 -1.84 3.91 16.84
C MET A 381 -0.46 4.59 16.71
N PRO A 382 -0.42 5.91 16.39
CA PRO A 382 0.83 6.64 16.35
C PRO A 382 1.40 6.82 17.75
N HIS A 383 2.73 6.76 17.84
CA HIS A 383 3.45 6.99 19.08
C HIS A 383 3.49 8.46 19.56
N ASN A 384 3.09 9.43 18.71
CA ASN A 384 3.24 10.87 18.95
C ASN A 384 1.92 11.63 18.69
N LEU A 385 0.79 11.18 19.24
CA LEU A 385 -0.53 11.71 18.87
C LEU A 385 -0.90 13.07 19.46
N GLY A 386 -0.23 14.07 18.92
CA GLY A 386 -0.38 15.51 19.20
C GLY A 386 0.51 16.30 18.24
N ASN A 387 1.43 15.57 17.61
CA ASN A 387 2.38 15.97 16.61
C ASN A 387 2.52 14.79 15.65
N PHE A 388 1.64 14.67 14.65
CA PHE A 388 1.90 13.82 13.47
C PHE A 388 3.04 14.44 12.63
N LYS A 389 4.17 14.67 13.30
CA LYS A 389 5.39 15.27 12.82
C LYS A 389 6.30 14.09 12.58
N SER A 390 6.05 13.34 11.52
CA SER A 390 7.04 12.39 11.04
C SER A 390 8.31 13.19 10.76
N GLU A 391 9.40 12.91 11.50
CA GLU A 391 10.69 13.64 11.44
C GLU A 391 11.29 13.75 10.03
N LYS A 392 10.75 13.00 9.06
CA LYS A 392 11.24 12.88 7.68
C LYS A 392 10.27 13.41 6.62
N PHE A 393 9.06 13.84 6.96
CA PHE A 393 8.07 14.25 5.95
C PHE A 393 7.72 15.73 6.04
N PRO A 394 7.72 16.46 4.91
CA PRO A 394 7.27 17.84 4.89
C PRO A 394 5.81 17.87 5.38
N ILE A 395 5.59 18.57 6.48
CA ILE A 395 4.25 18.81 6.99
C ILE A 395 3.56 19.75 5.98
N PRO A 396 2.38 19.36 5.43
CA PRO A 396 1.62 20.22 4.53
C PRO A 396 1.31 21.57 5.20
N LYS A 397 1.23 22.66 4.42
CA LYS A 397 0.93 24.00 4.96
C LYS A 397 -0.43 24.07 5.67
N ASP A 398 -1.33 23.14 5.33
CA ASP A 398 -2.69 22.98 5.81
C ASP A 398 -2.86 21.80 6.79
N PHE A 399 -1.76 21.33 7.39
CA PHE A 399 -1.76 20.27 8.39
C PHE A 399 -2.82 20.51 9.48
N LYS A 400 -3.74 19.57 9.61
CA LYS A 400 -4.66 19.47 10.74
C LYS A 400 -4.10 18.48 11.74
N LYS A 401 -4.16 18.84 13.02
CA LYS A 401 -3.57 18.09 14.13
C LYS A 401 -4.02 16.63 14.20
N ASP A 402 -5.17 16.28 13.63
CA ASP A 402 -5.74 14.93 13.62
C ASP A 402 -5.87 14.33 12.21
N TYR A 403 -5.45 15.03 11.14
CA TYR A 403 -5.70 14.64 9.74
C TYR A 403 -7.18 14.28 9.40
N GLY A 404 -8.15 14.76 10.19
CA GLY A 404 -9.55 14.37 10.02
C GLY A 404 -9.91 13.00 10.61
N TYR A 405 -9.01 12.37 11.39
CA TYR A 405 -9.27 11.13 12.12
C TYR A 405 -10.51 11.22 13.02
N SER A 406 -10.67 12.35 13.74
CA SER A 406 -11.84 12.60 14.61
C SER A 406 -13.17 12.59 13.87
N GLN A 407 -13.13 12.73 12.54
CA GLN A 407 -14.34 12.68 11.73
C GLN A 407 -14.77 11.24 11.47
N LEU A 408 -13.86 10.25 11.52
CA LEU A 408 -14.13 8.84 11.25
C LEU A 408 -15.14 8.28 12.25
N ASP A 409 -16.00 7.40 11.78
CA ASP A 409 -17.04 6.80 12.60
C ASP A 409 -16.44 5.92 13.68
N PHE A 410 -15.33 5.23 13.41
CA PHE A 410 -14.55 4.54 14.45
C PHE A 410 -14.10 5.48 15.57
N SER A 411 -13.60 6.67 15.23
CA SER A 411 -13.18 7.68 16.21
C SER A 411 -14.36 8.26 17.00
N LYS A 412 -15.56 8.33 16.43
CA LYS A 412 -16.76 8.82 17.13
C LYS A 412 -17.42 7.76 17.99
N LEU A 413 -17.31 6.49 17.58
CA LEU A 413 -17.92 5.34 18.24
C LEU A 413 -17.04 4.76 19.34
N THR A 414 -15.78 5.21 19.42
CA THR A 414 -14.82 4.77 20.41
C THR A 414 -14.17 5.97 21.09
N HIS A 415 -13.63 5.79 22.29
CA HIS A 415 -12.77 6.76 22.97
C HIS A 415 -11.29 6.57 22.60
N TRP A 416 -11.01 6.00 21.43
CA TRP A 416 -9.66 5.65 21.04
C TRP A 416 -8.81 6.88 20.73
N ASP A 417 -9.38 7.89 20.06
CA ASP A 417 -8.70 9.17 19.82
C ASP A 417 -8.42 9.93 21.14
N ASP A 418 -9.36 9.91 22.09
CA ASP A 418 -9.16 10.44 23.44
C ASP A 418 -7.99 9.75 24.15
N PHE A 419 -7.94 8.41 24.11
CA PHE A 419 -6.83 7.65 24.67
C PHE A 419 -5.51 8.03 24.01
N LEU A 420 -5.48 8.05 22.69
CA LEU A 420 -4.26 8.38 21.95
C LEU A 420 -3.80 9.81 22.23
N PHE A 421 -4.72 10.76 22.34
CA PHE A 421 -4.43 12.14 22.73
C PHE A 421 -3.83 12.19 24.15
N LYS A 422 -4.40 11.42 25.09
CA LYS A 422 -3.92 11.34 26.48
C LYS A 422 -2.51 10.76 26.58
N ILE A 423 -2.22 9.66 25.87
CA ILE A 423 -0.90 9.00 25.93
C ILE A 423 0.16 9.73 25.10
N SER A 424 -0.25 10.62 24.20
CA SER A 424 0.69 11.39 23.40
C SER A 424 1.60 12.23 24.29
N GLN A 425 2.90 11.91 24.24
CA GLN A 425 3.86 12.71 24.97
C GLN A 425 4.18 13.96 24.16
N LYS A 426 3.87 15.11 24.75
CA LYS A 426 4.54 16.35 24.34
C LYS A 426 6.04 16.14 24.50
N ASP A 427 6.80 16.37 23.43
CA ASP A 427 8.24 16.20 23.50
C ASP A 427 8.86 17.21 24.48
N LEU A 428 10.10 16.97 24.92
CA LEU A 428 10.75 17.81 25.94
C LEU A 428 10.90 19.27 25.47
N MET A 429 11.06 19.49 24.16
CA MET A 429 11.14 20.82 23.55
C MET A 429 9.76 21.49 23.53
N GLU A 430 8.70 20.76 23.21
CA GLU A 430 7.33 21.23 23.20
C GLU A 430 6.83 21.57 24.62
N LYS A 431 7.12 20.72 25.61
CA LYS A 431 6.88 21.03 27.03
C LYS A 431 7.63 22.31 27.44
N PHE A 432 8.87 22.47 26.99
CA PHE A 432 9.67 23.67 27.25
C PHE A 432 9.09 24.92 26.57
N LEU A 433 8.72 24.85 25.29
CA LEU A 433 8.14 25.95 24.53
C LEU A 433 6.77 26.37 25.10
N LEU A 434 5.92 25.43 25.47
CA LEU A 434 4.65 25.74 26.15
C LEU A 434 4.90 26.42 27.50
N LYS A 435 5.90 25.98 28.27
CA LYS A 435 6.30 26.61 29.53
C LYS A 435 6.79 28.05 29.35
N LEU A 436 7.37 28.36 28.18
CA LEU A 436 7.76 29.71 27.79
C LEU A 436 6.59 30.57 27.25
N GLY A 437 5.36 30.04 27.22
CA GLY A 437 4.16 30.76 26.79
C GLY A 437 3.91 30.74 25.28
N PHE A 438 4.65 29.93 24.51
CA PHE A 438 4.35 29.73 23.09
C PHE A 438 3.01 29.01 22.93
N SER A 439 2.19 29.43 21.97
CA SER A 439 0.96 28.70 21.66
C SER A 439 1.29 27.39 20.94
N GLN A 440 0.45 26.38 21.12
CA GLN A 440 0.56 25.09 20.42
C GLN A 440 0.64 25.29 18.89
N GLU A 441 -0.18 26.19 18.35
CA GLU A 441 -0.20 26.52 16.92
C GLU A 441 1.16 27.03 16.40
N LEU A 442 1.85 27.86 17.19
CA LEU A 442 3.17 28.37 16.82
C LEU A 442 4.23 27.26 16.85
N ILE A 443 4.17 26.38 17.85
CA ILE A 443 5.04 25.20 17.93
C ILE A 443 4.85 24.33 16.68
N ASP A 444 3.61 24.05 16.30
CA ASP A 444 3.29 23.23 15.12
C ASP A 444 3.84 23.83 13.82
N LYS A 445 3.71 25.16 13.64
CA LYS A 445 4.31 25.89 12.50
C LYS A 445 5.83 25.78 12.46
N MET A 446 6.52 25.85 13.61
CA MET A 446 8.00 25.72 13.66
C MET A 446 8.48 24.33 13.22
N TYR A 447 7.80 23.27 13.67
CA TYR A 447 8.13 21.92 13.22
C TYR A 447 7.81 21.70 11.74
N ALA A 448 6.72 22.30 11.23
CA ALA A 448 6.41 22.24 9.80
C ALA A 448 7.53 22.84 8.94
N LEU A 449 8.08 23.98 9.36
CA LEU A 449 9.23 24.61 8.73
C LEU A 449 10.49 23.72 8.79
N LYS A 450 10.81 23.15 9.97
CA LYS A 450 11.93 22.22 10.14
C LYS A 450 11.81 21.02 9.20
N ASN A 451 10.66 20.36 9.17
CA ASN A 451 10.46 19.15 8.37
C ASN A 451 10.48 19.44 6.86
N GLN A 452 10.00 20.60 6.41
CA GLN A 452 10.16 21.02 5.02
C GLN A 452 11.63 21.16 4.61
N SER A 453 12.49 21.65 5.51
CA SER A 453 13.94 21.75 5.24
C SER A 453 14.65 20.39 5.14
N VAL A 454 14.23 19.41 5.96
CA VAL A 454 14.76 18.03 5.91
C VAL A 454 14.29 17.31 4.65
N GLY A 455 13.00 17.43 4.29
CA GLY A 455 12.46 16.84 3.06
C GLY A 455 13.12 17.39 1.79
N PHE A 456 13.49 18.68 1.78
CA PHE A 456 14.29 19.26 0.68
C PHE A 456 15.68 18.62 0.58
N TYR A 457 16.36 18.40 1.71
CA TYR A 457 17.68 17.77 1.75
C TYR A 457 17.64 16.31 1.28
N GLU A 458 16.72 15.49 1.82
CA GLU A 458 16.63 14.08 1.43
C GLU A 458 16.20 13.92 -0.04
N LYS A 459 15.18 14.66 -0.50
CA LYS A 459 14.68 14.52 -1.87
C LYS A 459 15.66 15.05 -2.92
N ASN A 460 16.36 16.15 -2.64
CA ASN A 460 17.15 16.85 -3.66
C ASN A 460 18.66 16.66 -3.52
N ILE A 461 19.17 16.12 -2.40
CA ILE A 461 20.62 16.05 -2.14
C ILE A 461 21.09 14.61 -1.94
N SER A 462 20.39 13.76 -1.16
CA SER A 462 20.89 12.43 -0.81
C SER A 462 20.82 11.41 -1.97
N GLY A 463 19.73 11.40 -2.74
CA GLY A 463 19.60 10.56 -3.94
C GLY A 463 20.68 10.88 -4.98
N TRP A 464 20.93 12.16 -5.19
CA TRP A 464 22.01 12.65 -6.05
C TRP A 464 23.40 12.27 -5.54
N ALA A 465 23.65 12.34 -4.23
CA ALA A 465 24.92 11.94 -3.64
C ALA A 465 25.27 10.45 -3.90
N SER A 466 24.26 9.57 -3.84
CA SER A 466 24.45 8.13 -4.11
C SER A 466 24.71 7.82 -5.59
N LEU A 467 24.02 8.53 -6.50
CA LEU A 467 24.25 8.45 -7.94
C LEU A 467 25.63 9.02 -8.32
N MET A 468 26.05 10.11 -7.66
CA MET A 468 27.39 10.69 -7.83
C MET A 468 28.50 9.74 -7.38
N ALA A 469 28.31 9.06 -6.23
CA ALA A 469 29.23 8.01 -5.76
C ALA A 469 29.38 6.88 -6.80
N TRP A 470 28.26 6.42 -7.35
CA TRP A 470 28.25 5.38 -8.37
C TRP A 470 28.92 5.83 -9.68
N PHE A 471 28.61 7.03 -10.17
CA PHE A 471 29.17 7.55 -11.41
C PHE A 471 30.67 7.81 -11.31
N ASN A 472 31.14 8.27 -10.15
CA ASN A 472 32.57 8.37 -9.86
C ASN A 472 33.21 6.96 -9.85
N ALA A 473 32.60 5.96 -9.23
CA ALA A 473 33.11 4.59 -9.24
C ALA A 473 33.27 4.02 -10.67
N VAL A 474 32.27 4.24 -11.54
CA VAL A 474 32.27 3.76 -12.92
C VAL A 474 33.25 4.52 -13.81
N ASN A 475 33.35 5.85 -13.69
CA ASN A 475 34.28 6.64 -14.50
C ASN A 475 35.75 6.39 -14.19
N ARG A 476 36.06 5.90 -12.98
CA ARG A 476 37.40 5.44 -12.65
C ARG A 476 37.82 4.25 -13.52
N ILE A 477 36.87 3.37 -13.84
CA ILE A 477 37.10 2.19 -14.68
C ILE A 477 37.44 2.61 -16.11
N SER A 478 36.89 3.74 -16.60
CA SER A 478 37.02 4.16 -17.99
C SER A 478 38.07 5.24 -18.26
N SER A 479 38.39 6.12 -17.30
CA SER A 479 39.10 7.38 -17.65
C SER A 479 40.14 7.92 -16.67
N ASN A 480 40.40 7.27 -15.52
CA ASN A 480 41.34 7.72 -14.48
C ASN A 480 41.16 9.18 -13.97
N LYS A 481 40.12 9.90 -14.38
CA LYS A 481 39.82 11.27 -13.94
C LYS A 481 38.41 11.32 -13.35
N PRO A 482 38.18 12.08 -12.26
CA PRO A 482 36.83 12.32 -11.79
C PRO A 482 36.12 13.23 -12.79
N VAL A 483 35.02 12.75 -13.37
CA VAL A 483 34.22 13.53 -14.31
C VAL A 483 33.12 14.21 -13.49
N GLY A 484 32.94 15.52 -13.68
CA GLY A 484 31.76 16.20 -13.14
C GLY A 484 30.49 15.55 -13.69
N LEU A 485 29.46 15.42 -12.85
CA LEU A 485 28.17 14.86 -13.23
C LEU A 485 27.19 16.03 -13.42
N PHE A 486 26.52 16.12 -14.58
CA PHE A 486 25.52 17.17 -14.86
C PHE A 486 25.94 18.57 -14.39
N PHE A 487 27.14 19.01 -14.82
CA PHE A 487 27.72 20.33 -14.48
C PHE A 487 28.19 20.54 -13.03
N ILE A 488 28.09 19.53 -12.15
CA ILE A 488 28.60 19.60 -10.77
C ILE A 488 30.10 19.26 -10.75
N PRO A 489 30.99 20.17 -10.27
CA PRO A 489 32.42 19.93 -10.22
C PRO A 489 32.82 18.76 -9.30
N PRO A 490 33.89 18.02 -9.62
CA PRO A 490 34.44 16.94 -8.78
C PRO A 490 34.65 17.29 -7.30
N ALA A 491 34.97 18.57 -7.01
CA ALA A 491 35.18 19.07 -5.66
C ALA A 491 33.92 18.97 -4.77
N ILE A 492 32.72 18.89 -5.37
CA ILE A 492 31.44 18.76 -4.68
C ILE A 492 30.95 17.30 -4.73
N THR A 493 31.11 16.61 -5.87
CA THR A 493 30.60 15.24 -6.04
C THR A 493 31.35 14.22 -5.18
N LEU A 494 32.66 14.41 -4.96
CA LEU A 494 33.49 13.48 -4.21
C LEU A 494 33.20 13.46 -2.69
N PRO A 495 33.11 14.62 -1.99
CA PRO A 495 32.69 14.64 -0.59
C PRO A 495 31.29 14.06 -0.35
N LEU A 496 30.33 14.38 -1.24
CA LEU A 496 28.96 13.85 -1.15
C LEU A 496 28.93 12.32 -1.28
N GLY A 497 29.71 11.77 -2.20
CA GLY A 497 29.82 10.32 -2.37
C GLY A 497 30.42 9.61 -1.15
N ILE A 498 31.42 10.21 -0.51
CA ILE A 498 32.02 9.70 0.73
C ILE A 498 31.00 9.73 1.88
N ILE A 499 30.32 10.86 2.09
CA ILE A 499 29.32 11.03 3.15
C ILE A 499 28.19 9.99 2.99
N SER A 500 27.66 9.85 1.77
CA SER A 500 26.62 8.86 1.48
C SER A 500 27.07 7.42 1.76
N SER A 501 28.34 7.09 1.44
CA SER A 501 28.89 5.75 1.69
C SER A 501 29.02 5.45 3.20
N VAL A 502 29.50 6.43 3.98
CA VAL A 502 29.60 6.31 5.45
C VAL A 502 28.23 6.19 6.10
N GLU A 503 27.26 6.98 5.65
CA GLU A 503 25.89 6.93 6.13
C GLU A 503 25.25 5.56 5.86
N GLN A 504 25.44 5.02 4.65
CA GLN A 504 24.95 3.69 4.30
C GLN A 504 25.57 2.59 5.18
N ILE A 505 26.88 2.62 5.40
CA ILE A 505 27.57 1.68 6.30
C ILE A 505 26.99 1.77 7.72
N TYR A 506 26.86 2.97 8.26
CA TYR A 506 26.33 3.18 9.61
C TYR A 506 24.91 2.63 9.76
N LYS A 507 24.01 2.91 8.80
CA LYS A 507 22.64 2.38 8.79
C LYS A 507 22.62 0.86 8.76
N ASN A 508 23.46 0.24 7.93
CA ASN A 508 23.51 -1.21 7.78
C ASN A 508 24.09 -1.91 9.01
N VAL A 509 25.12 -1.33 9.65
CA VAL A 509 25.66 -1.85 10.92
C VAL A 509 24.63 -1.75 12.04
N LYS A 510 23.88 -0.64 12.11
CA LYS A 510 22.79 -0.48 13.08
C LYS A 510 21.67 -1.48 12.85
N ALA A 511 21.28 -1.71 11.59
CA ALA A 511 20.30 -2.73 11.23
C ALA A 511 20.78 -4.15 11.57
N ALA A 512 22.05 -4.47 11.26
CA ALA A 512 22.65 -5.76 11.60
C ALA A 512 22.66 -6.01 13.12
N LYS A 513 23.02 -4.99 13.90
CA LYS A 513 22.98 -5.06 15.36
C LYS A 513 21.57 -5.31 15.87
N TYR A 514 20.58 -4.57 15.35
CA TYR A 514 19.18 -4.77 15.72
C TYR A 514 18.70 -6.19 15.40
N VAL A 515 18.94 -6.69 14.19
CA VAL A 515 18.56 -8.05 13.79
C VAL A 515 19.28 -9.10 14.64
N TYR A 516 20.58 -8.94 14.90
CA TYR A 516 21.34 -9.86 15.73
C TYR A 516 20.83 -9.90 17.19
N GLU A 517 20.41 -8.76 17.74
CA GLU A 517 19.94 -8.66 19.12
C GLU A 517 18.47 -9.06 19.30
N ASN A 518 17.63 -8.92 18.26
CA ASN A 518 16.17 -9.01 18.39
C ASN A 518 15.51 -10.09 17.52
N ILE A 519 16.18 -10.62 16.50
CA ILE A 519 15.61 -11.62 15.58
C ILE A 519 16.32 -12.97 15.76
N PRO A 520 15.60 -14.04 16.16
CA PRO A 520 16.20 -15.37 16.39
C PRO A 520 16.79 -16.01 15.14
N GLU A 521 16.25 -15.69 13.97
CA GLU A 521 16.61 -16.28 12.69
C GLU A 521 17.78 -15.52 12.06
N LYS A 522 18.95 -16.17 12.07
CA LYS A 522 20.21 -15.59 11.62
C LYS A 522 20.36 -15.55 10.09
N ASP A 523 19.45 -16.16 9.34
CA ASP A 523 19.52 -16.22 7.87
C ASP A 523 19.32 -14.83 7.22
N ILE A 524 18.64 -13.91 7.91
CA ILE A 524 18.46 -12.51 7.49
C ILE A 524 19.79 -11.74 7.49
N LEU A 525 20.78 -12.16 8.30
CA LEU A 525 22.10 -11.52 8.36
C LEU A 525 22.86 -11.58 7.03
N GLY A 526 22.57 -12.56 6.17
CA GLY A 526 23.18 -12.63 4.84
C GLY A 526 22.81 -11.43 3.96
N SER A 527 21.54 -11.02 3.97
CA SER A 527 21.06 -9.88 3.20
C SER A 527 21.62 -8.54 3.71
N ILE A 528 21.72 -8.38 5.03
CA ILE A 528 22.27 -7.20 5.70
C ILE A 528 23.80 -7.13 5.50
N GLY A 529 24.47 -8.28 5.52
CA GLY A 529 25.88 -8.41 5.20
C GLY A 529 26.21 -7.93 3.79
N LEU A 530 25.36 -8.27 2.80
CA LEU A 530 25.52 -7.80 1.42
C LEU A 530 25.31 -6.28 1.29
N ASP A 531 24.38 -5.68 2.05
CA ASP A 531 24.21 -4.23 2.09
C ASP A 531 25.41 -3.51 2.74
N ALA A 532 25.95 -4.06 3.82
CA ALA A 532 27.16 -3.55 4.45
C ALA A 532 28.36 -3.62 3.49
N LEU A 533 28.53 -4.75 2.79
CA LEU A 533 29.53 -4.91 1.73
C LEU A 533 29.34 -3.91 0.60
N GLN A 534 28.10 -3.58 0.23
CA GLN A 534 27.83 -2.57 -0.79
C GLN A 534 28.26 -1.18 -0.33
N GLY A 535 27.95 -0.81 0.92
CA GLY A 535 28.40 0.46 1.52
C GLY A 535 29.93 0.57 1.57
N VAL A 536 30.62 -0.51 1.97
CA VAL A 536 32.09 -0.59 1.98
C VAL A 536 32.66 -0.48 0.57
N ALA A 537 32.09 -1.19 -0.40
CA ALA A 537 32.54 -1.13 -1.79
C ALA A 537 32.35 0.28 -2.39
N LYS A 538 31.25 0.99 -2.06
CA LYS A 538 31.04 2.40 -2.45
C LYS A 538 32.07 3.32 -1.79
N LEU A 539 32.38 3.09 -0.52
CA LEU A 539 33.39 3.87 0.20
C LEU A 539 34.78 3.68 -0.41
N VAL A 540 35.19 2.43 -0.67
CA VAL A 540 36.49 2.11 -1.30
C VAL A 540 36.57 2.74 -2.70
N ALA A 541 35.50 2.66 -3.48
CA ALA A 541 35.45 3.27 -4.80
C ALA A 541 35.60 4.81 -4.74
N ASN A 542 34.93 5.48 -3.80
CA ASN A 542 35.04 6.94 -3.62
C ASN A 542 36.39 7.38 -3.03
N VAL A 543 36.84 6.76 -1.94
CA VAL A 543 38.08 7.14 -1.24
C VAL A 543 39.32 6.87 -2.08
N SER A 544 39.26 5.90 -2.99
CA SER A 544 40.37 5.66 -3.92
C SER A 544 40.74 6.89 -4.76
N TYR A 545 39.83 7.86 -4.95
CA TYR A 545 40.13 9.13 -5.65
C TYR A 545 41.01 10.07 -4.84
N LEU A 546 40.99 9.93 -3.52
CA LEU A 546 41.83 10.68 -2.59
C LEU A 546 43.12 9.92 -2.26
N LEU A 547 43.07 8.58 -2.29
CA LEU A 547 44.14 7.70 -1.85
C LEU A 547 44.67 6.82 -3.01
N PRO A 548 45.82 7.17 -3.61
CA PRO A 548 46.35 6.46 -4.78
C PRO A 548 46.60 4.96 -4.57
N PHE A 549 46.92 4.53 -3.34
CA PHE A 549 47.19 3.13 -3.04
C PHE A 549 45.94 2.22 -3.12
N LEU A 550 44.74 2.79 -3.08
CA LEU A 550 43.47 2.05 -3.29
C LEU A 550 43.08 1.97 -4.77
N ALA A 551 43.84 2.59 -5.68
CA ALA A 551 43.53 2.57 -7.11
C ALA A 551 43.41 1.16 -7.73
N PRO A 552 44.24 0.16 -7.36
CA PRO A 552 44.14 -1.19 -7.94
C PRO A 552 42.85 -1.93 -7.56
N VAL A 553 42.26 -1.62 -6.40
CA VAL A 553 41.05 -2.30 -5.89
C VAL A 553 39.76 -1.57 -6.23
N ALA A 554 39.84 -0.32 -6.68
CA ALA A 554 38.69 0.51 -6.98
C ALA A 554 37.79 -0.02 -8.12
N PRO A 555 38.31 -0.60 -9.23
CA PRO A 555 37.47 -1.21 -10.26
C PRO A 555 36.68 -2.42 -9.75
N ALA A 556 37.32 -3.26 -8.93
CA ALA A 556 36.66 -4.40 -8.30
C ALA A 556 35.58 -3.91 -7.33
N ALA A 557 35.88 -2.92 -6.48
CA ALA A 557 34.89 -2.31 -5.59
C ALA A 557 33.71 -1.70 -6.36
N GLY A 558 33.97 -0.96 -7.45
CA GLY A 558 32.93 -0.44 -8.35
C GLY A 558 32.05 -1.54 -8.95
N LEU A 559 32.67 -2.61 -9.46
CA LEU A 559 31.93 -3.77 -9.98
C LEU A 559 31.09 -4.44 -8.88
N PHE A 560 31.63 -4.60 -7.67
CA PHE A 560 30.87 -5.14 -6.53
C PHE A 560 29.70 -4.24 -6.14
N THR A 561 29.84 -2.91 -6.15
CA THR A 561 28.70 -2.02 -5.89
C THR A 561 27.55 -2.20 -6.88
N PHE A 562 27.89 -2.58 -8.12
CA PHE A 562 26.94 -2.87 -9.19
C PHE A 562 26.30 -4.27 -9.06
N LEU A 563 27.10 -5.30 -8.74
CA LEU A 563 26.63 -6.69 -8.68
C LEU A 563 25.95 -7.06 -7.36
N LEU A 564 26.30 -6.41 -6.24
CA LEU A 564 25.80 -6.79 -4.91
C LEU A 564 24.27 -6.71 -4.74
N PRO A 565 23.54 -5.72 -5.32
CA PRO A 565 22.08 -5.75 -5.31
C PRO A 565 21.51 -7.02 -5.95
N TRP A 566 22.08 -7.44 -7.08
CA TRP A 566 21.65 -8.65 -7.79
C TRP A 566 21.97 -9.92 -7.00
N ILE A 567 23.17 -10.00 -6.42
CA ILE A 567 23.58 -11.13 -5.57
C ILE A 567 22.67 -11.25 -4.35
N LYS A 568 22.29 -10.13 -3.74
CA LYS A 568 21.34 -10.08 -2.62
C LYS A 568 19.96 -10.58 -3.03
N ASP A 569 19.47 -10.15 -4.17
CA ASP A 569 18.18 -10.61 -4.66
C ASP A 569 18.19 -12.11 -4.93
N PHE A 570 19.25 -12.65 -5.55
CA PHE A 570 19.45 -14.09 -5.74
C PHE A 570 19.48 -14.86 -4.41
N TYR A 571 20.19 -14.33 -3.41
CA TYR A 571 20.26 -14.92 -2.08
C TYR A 571 18.88 -14.97 -1.42
N ASN A 572 18.10 -13.89 -1.50
CA ASN A 572 16.75 -13.83 -0.95
C ASN A 572 15.78 -14.81 -1.65
N VAL A 573 15.90 -14.99 -2.99
CA VAL A 573 15.12 -16.01 -3.73
C VAL A 573 15.42 -17.40 -3.21
N TYR A 574 16.72 -17.69 -3.06
CA TYR A 574 17.18 -19.01 -2.65
C TYR A 574 16.70 -19.37 -1.24
N VAL A 575 16.78 -18.42 -0.29
CA VAL A 575 16.26 -18.58 1.07
C VAL A 575 14.74 -18.80 1.05
N ASN A 576 13.99 -17.94 0.34
CA ASN A 576 12.53 -18.07 0.21
C ASN A 576 12.12 -19.41 -0.41
N TYR A 577 12.81 -19.86 -1.46
CA TYR A 577 12.54 -21.16 -2.06
C TYR A 577 12.83 -22.31 -1.09
N LYS A 578 13.99 -22.29 -0.41
CA LYS A 578 14.38 -23.31 0.57
C LYS A 578 13.34 -23.43 1.69
N ASN A 579 12.84 -22.30 2.20
CA ASN A 579 11.88 -22.26 3.31
C ASN A 579 10.46 -22.67 2.91
N ASN A 580 10.09 -22.48 1.64
CA ASN A 580 8.74 -22.78 1.13
C ASN A 580 8.63 -24.15 0.46
N LYS A 581 9.73 -24.72 -0.07
CA LYS A 581 9.73 -26.02 -0.77
C LYS A 581 9.16 -27.17 0.07
N GLU A 582 9.31 -27.11 1.39
CA GLU A 582 8.84 -28.16 2.31
C GLU A 582 7.37 -28.00 2.73
N LYS A 583 6.74 -26.85 2.43
CA LYS A 583 5.39 -26.48 2.93
C LYS A 583 4.26 -26.61 1.91
N PHE A 584 4.56 -26.76 0.62
CA PHE A 584 3.54 -26.84 -0.44
C PHE A 584 3.37 -28.27 -0.98
N VAL A 585 2.10 -28.71 -1.12
CA VAL A 585 1.68 -30.03 -1.62
C VAL A 585 1.85 -30.18 -3.15
N TYR A 586 2.21 -29.12 -3.87
CA TYR A 586 2.48 -29.19 -5.30
C TYR A 586 3.96 -29.48 -5.56
N SER A 587 4.28 -30.77 -5.69
CA SER A 587 5.64 -31.31 -5.89
C SER A 587 6.33 -30.93 -7.21
N ASP A 588 5.66 -30.20 -8.10
CA ASP A 588 6.06 -30.16 -9.52
C ASP A 588 6.57 -28.80 -10.02
N VAL A 589 6.59 -27.75 -9.18
CA VAL A 589 7.21 -26.47 -9.56
C VAL A 589 8.71 -26.52 -9.26
N SER A 590 9.54 -26.56 -10.30
CA SER A 590 10.99 -26.66 -10.15
C SER A 590 11.58 -25.37 -9.54
N PHE A 591 12.71 -25.47 -8.81
CA PHE A 591 13.48 -24.30 -8.34
C PHE A 591 13.69 -23.27 -9.45
N THR A 592 13.98 -23.77 -10.65
CA THR A 592 14.21 -22.97 -11.84
C THR A 592 12.99 -22.15 -12.26
N ASP A 593 11.77 -22.67 -12.09
CA ASP A 593 10.55 -21.96 -12.48
C ASP A 593 10.15 -20.92 -11.42
N THR A 594 10.28 -21.25 -10.14
CA THR A 594 10.10 -20.29 -9.04
C THR A 594 11.16 -19.18 -9.08
N ALA A 595 12.43 -19.54 -9.32
CA ALA A 595 13.51 -18.57 -9.44
C ALA A 595 13.34 -17.67 -10.66
N LYS A 596 12.86 -18.21 -11.80
CA LYS A 596 12.51 -17.41 -12.98
C LYS A 596 11.36 -16.46 -12.66
N MET A 597 10.24 -16.94 -12.11
CA MET A 597 9.08 -16.08 -11.81
C MET A 597 9.43 -14.97 -10.80
N TYR A 598 10.17 -15.30 -9.74
CA TYR A 598 10.62 -14.32 -8.76
C TYR A 598 11.61 -13.32 -9.37
N PHE A 599 12.60 -13.79 -10.15
CA PHE A 599 13.57 -12.93 -10.84
C PHE A 599 12.88 -11.98 -11.83
N LEU A 600 11.89 -12.47 -12.56
CA LEU A 600 11.07 -11.67 -13.47
C LEU A 600 10.28 -10.60 -12.73
N ASN A 601 9.72 -10.92 -11.57
CA ASN A 601 8.97 -9.98 -10.74
C ASN A 601 9.90 -8.88 -10.15
N LYS A 602 11.06 -9.25 -9.59
CA LYS A 602 12.01 -8.26 -9.03
C LYS A 602 12.70 -7.41 -10.08
N LEU A 603 13.04 -7.97 -11.25
CA LEU A 603 13.61 -7.21 -12.36
C LEU A 603 12.61 -6.18 -12.90
N SER A 604 11.30 -6.48 -12.87
CA SER A 604 10.24 -5.51 -13.20
C SER A 604 10.20 -4.34 -12.21
N ASN A 605 10.41 -4.62 -10.92
CA ASN A 605 10.39 -3.61 -9.85
C ASN A 605 11.66 -2.77 -9.75
N ALA A 606 12.82 -3.27 -10.20
CA ALA A 606 14.07 -2.51 -10.20
C ALA A 606 14.20 -1.55 -11.40
N LEU A 607 13.35 -1.74 -12.42
CA LEU A 607 13.36 -0.99 -13.67
C LEU A 607 12.12 -0.07 -13.84
N THR A 608 11.22 -0.08 -12.86
CA THR A 608 10.15 0.90 -12.67
C THR A 608 10.48 1.74 -11.44
#